data_AF-A0A0P6Y161-F1
#
_entry.id   AF-A0A0P6Y161-F1
#
_cell.length_a   1.000
_cell.length_b   1.000
_cell.length_c   1.000
_cell.angle_alpha   90.00
_cell.angle_beta   90.00
_cell.angle_gamma   90.00
#
_symmetry.space_group_name_H-M   'P 1'
#
loop_
_entity.id
_entity.type
_entity.pdbx_description
1 polymer ?
#
loop_
_entity_poly.entity_id
_entity_poly.type
_entity_poly.pdbx_seq_one_letter_code
_entity_poly.pdbx_strand_id
1 'polypeptide(L)' 'MIHELESDLKRLMVTVYSKPEALLLKKPVDTWVKCAVCGNCGHIMLHAEDPQALWEAYQAQKNS' A
#
# COMPACT_ATOMS: atom_id res chain seq x y z
N MET A 1 32.40 -17.04 -3.95
CA MET A 1 31.32 -17.41 -3.02
C MET A 1 30.51 -16.15 -2.83
N ILE A 2 29.49 -15.97 -3.67
CA ILE A 2 28.66 -14.76 -3.67
C ILE A 2 27.76 -14.90 -2.46
N HIS A 3 27.96 -14.04 -1.45
CA HIS A 3 27.09 -13.99 -0.29
C HIS A 3 25.65 -13.80 -0.79
N GLU A 4 24.81 -14.80 -0.51
CA GLU A 4 23.36 -14.72 -0.64
C GLU A 4 22.89 -13.44 0.03
N LEU A 5 22.54 -12.45 -0.80
CA LEU A 5 21.67 -11.35 -0.41
C LEU A 5 20.29 -11.98 -0.16
N GLU A 6 20.14 -12.65 0.98
CA GLU A 6 18.84 -12.85 1.61
C GLU A 6 18.32 -11.46 1.96
N SER A 7 17.76 -10.82 0.95
CA SER A 7 17.24 -9.50 1.06
C SER A 7 15.94 -9.61 1.84
N ASP A 8 16.04 -9.23 3.11
CA ASP A 8 14.94 -8.82 4.00
C ASP A 8 14.22 -7.57 3.44
N LEU A 9 13.99 -7.52 2.12
CA LEU A 9 13.23 -6.49 1.41
C LEU A 9 11.77 -6.62 1.84
N LYS A 10 11.48 -6.06 3.02
CA LYS A 10 10.13 -5.81 3.49
C LYS A 10 9.47 -4.93 2.44
N ARG A 11 8.60 -5.52 1.64
CA ARG A 11 7.79 -4.80 0.66
C ARG A 11 6.84 -3.88 1.44
N LEU A 12 6.81 -2.61 1.06
CA LEU A 12 5.91 -1.62 1.65
C LEU A 12 4.47 -1.87 1.16
N MET A 13 3.52 -1.79 2.08
CA MET A 13 2.09 -1.91 1.81
C MET A 13 1.36 -0.69 2.34
N VAL A 14 0.26 -0.34 1.68
CA VAL A 14 -0.72 0.65 2.14
C VAL A 14 -2.00 -0.10 2.46
N THR A 15 -2.55 0.20 3.64
CA THR A 15 -3.78 -0.42 4.15
C THR A 15 -4.84 0.66 4.37
N VAL A 16 -6.03 0.43 3.85
CA VAL A 16 -7.24 1.19 4.20
C VAL A 16 -8.20 0.28 4.93
N TYR A 17 -8.60 0.69 6.13
CA TYR A 17 -9.62 -0.03 6.90
C TYR A 17 -10.99 0.45 6.47
N SER A 18 -11.78 -0.44 5.87
CA SER A 18 -13.14 -0.12 5.39
C SER A 18 -14.11 0.30 6.51
N LYS A 19 -13.86 -0.10 7.76
CA LYS A 19 -14.65 0.25 8.96
C LYS A 19 -13.74 0.33 10.21
N PRO A 20 -13.03 1.43 10.44
CA PRO A 20 -12.09 1.55 11.56
C PRO A 20 -12.80 1.48 12.93
N GLU A 21 -14.05 1.95 13.01
CA GLU A 21 -14.92 1.90 14.20
C GLU A 21 -15.59 0.55 14.47
N ALA A 22 -15.53 -0.42 13.56
CA ALA A 22 -16.16 -1.73 13.79
C ALA A 22 -15.38 -2.54 14.84
N LEU A 23 -16.07 -3.04 15.88
CA LEU A 23 -15.47 -3.87 16.93
C LEU A 23 -15.06 -5.27 16.43
N LEU A 24 -15.65 -5.76 15.33
CA LEU A 24 -15.37 -7.05 14.69
C LEU A 24 -15.38 -6.90 13.15
N LEU A 25 -14.62 -7.75 12.44
CA LEU A 25 -14.57 -7.81 10.96
C LEU A 25 -14.13 -6.50 10.28
N LYS A 26 -13.10 -5.83 10.82
CA LYS A 26 -12.34 -4.83 10.07
C LYS A 26 -11.75 -5.56 8.86
N LYS A 27 -12.31 -5.35 7.67
CA LYS A 27 -11.79 -5.89 6.41
C LYS A 27 -10.78 -4.87 5.87
N PRO A 28 -9.47 -5.01 6.16
CA PRO A 28 -8.46 -4.18 5.54
C PRO A 28 -8.44 -4.46 4.04
N VAL A 29 -8.29 -3.40 3.27
CA VAL A 29 -7.92 -3.48 1.86
C VAL A 29 -6.47 -3.05 1.78
N ASP A 30 -5.63 -3.97 1.33
CA ASP A 30 -4.20 -3.79 1.25
C ASP A 30 -3.74 -3.73 -0.20
N THR A 31 -2.77 -2.87 -0.49
CA THR A 31 -2.09 -2.82 -1.78
C THR A 31 -0.61 -2.56 -1.60
N TRP A 32 0.20 -3.06 -2.53
CA TRP A 32 1.63 -2.84 -2.52
C TRP A 32 1.98 -1.39 -2.86
N VAL A 33 3.11 -0.90 -2.34
CA VAL A 33 3.69 0.37 -2.76
C VAL A 33 4.67 0.13 -3.90
N LYS A 34 4.48 0.86 -4.99
CA LYS A 34 5.43 1.00 -6.07
C LYS A 34 6.24 2.28 -5.89
N CYS A 35 7.48 2.22 -6.35
CA CYS A 35 8.42 3.32 -6.34
C CYS A 35 8.81 3.65 -7.79
N ALA A 36 8.70 4.92 -8.15
CA ALA A 36 9.25 5.45 -9.39
C ALA A 36 10.34 6.47 -9.05
N VAL A 37 11.50 6.35 -9.72
CA VAL A 37 12.61 7.30 -9.54
C VAL A 37 12.71 8.16 -10.79
N CYS A 38 12.68 9.47 -10.62
CA CYS A 38 12.89 10.42 -11.70
C CYS A 38 14.34 10.33 -12.19
N GLY A 39 14.55 9.94 -13.45
CA GLY A 39 15.88 9.83 -14.05
C GLY A 39 16.62 11.15 -14.21
N ASN A 40 15.94 12.30 -14.06
CA ASN A 40 16.55 13.62 -14.23
C ASN A 40 17.05 14.23 -12.91
N CYS A 41 16.28 14.12 -11.82
CA CYS A 41 16.60 14.77 -10.54
C CYS A 41 16.70 13.80 -9.36
N GLY A 42 16.49 12.50 -9.58
CA GLY A 42 16.52 11.49 -8.51
C GLY A 42 15.34 11.54 -7.55
N HIS A 43 14.30 12.35 -7.83
CA HIS A 43 13.11 12.41 -7.01
C HIS A 43 12.39 11.06 -6.97
N ILE A 44 12.01 10.61 -5.77
CA ILE A 44 11.34 9.33 -5.53
C ILE A 44 9.85 9.58 -5.34
N MET A 45 9.04 8.95 -6.18
CA MET A 45 7.58 8.97 -6.09
C MET A 45 7.08 7.59 -5.66
N LEU A 46 6.37 7.58 -4.54
CA LEU A 46 5.68 6.39 -4.05
C LEU A 46 4.22 6.44 -4.49
N HIS A 47 3.71 5.33 -5.02
CA HIS A 47 2.31 5.20 -5.41
C HIS A 47 1.78 3.82 -5.03
N ALA A 48 0.50 3.75 -4.69
CA ALA A 48 -0.19 2.48 -4.51
C ALA A 48 -0.23 1.73 -5.85
N GLU A 49 -0.08 0.41 -5.81
CA GLU A 49 -0.24 -0.45 -6.97
C GLU A 49 -1.67 -0.42 -7.50
N ASP A 50 -2.65 -0.42 -6.60
CA ASP A 50 -4.07 -0.30 -6.91
C ASP A 50 -4.72 0.82 -6.08
N PRO A 51 -4.59 2.09 -6.49
CA PRO A 51 -5.20 3.21 -5.79
C PRO A 51 -6.73 3.19 -5.86
N GLN A 52 -7.32 2.55 -6.87
CA GLN A 52 -8.77 2.48 -7.05
C GLN A 52 -9.39 1.59 -5.97
N ALA A 53 -8.81 0.42 -5.70
CA ALA A 53 -9.27 -0.46 -4.62
C ALA A 53 -9.24 0.22 -3.25
N LEU A 54 -8.19 1.02 -2.97
CA LEU A 54 -8.12 1.82 -1.73
C LEU A 54 -9.21 2.89 -1.66
N TRP A 55 -9.49 3.57 -2.77
CA TRP A 55 -10.52 4.60 -2.83
C TRP A 55 -11.92 4.02 -2.62
N GLU A 56 -12.22 2.88 -3.23
CA GLU A 56 -13.49 2.18 -3.05
C GLU A 56 -13.68 1.72 -1.60
N ALA A 57 -12.63 1.19 -0.97
CA ALA A 57 -12.63 0.82 0.45
C ALA A 57 -12.92 2.01 1.36
N TYR A 58 -12.31 3.17 1.06
CA TYR A 58 -12.57 4.42 1.79
C TYR A 58 -14.01 4.91 1.60
N GLN A 59 -14.53 4.91 0.37
CA GLN A 59 -15.88 5.39 0.09
C GLN A 59 -16.96 4.49 0.70
N ALA A 60 -16.73 3.18 0.74
CA ALA A 60 -17.61 2.24 1.44
C ALA A 60 -17.71 2.53 2.95
N GLN A 61 -16.66 3.10 3.56
CA GLN A 61 -16.70 3.58 4.94
C GLN A 61 -17.66 4.77 5.08
N LYS A 62 -17.53 5.78 4.22
CA LYS A 62 -18.30 7.03 4.30
C LYS A 62 -19.82 6.83 4.16
N ASN A 63 -20.23 5.77 3.47
CA ASN A 63 -21.63 5.47 3.18
C ASN A 63 -22.24 4.38 4.10
N SER A 64 -21.52 3.89 5.13
CA SER A 64 -22.05 2.95 6.15
C SER A 64 -22.51 3.68 7.41
#